data_AF-A0A813XPN1-F1
#
_entry.id   AF-A0A813XPN1-F1
#
_cell.length_a   1.000
_cell.length_b   1.000
_cell.length_c   1.000
_cell.angle_alpha   90.00
_cell.angle_beta   90.00
_cell.angle_gamma   90.00
#
_symmetry.space_group_name_H-M   'P 1'
#
loop_
_entity.id
_entity.type
_entity.pdbx_description
1 polymer ?
#
loop_
_entity_poly.entity_id
_entity_poly.type
_entity_poly.pdbx_seq_one_letter_code
_entity_poly.pdbx_strand_id
1 'polypeptide(L)'
;MKRLLSNDLPSSPPTKIAAVTTGDEEINNMNSTNDITNGHQNGDNNEAKKARLEKSPPSRVVHLRNIDASELEIVQFGLTFGKITNVLNLRKKNQAFLEFDSIEHAQAMTDYFSSIPILLNGRQIFVQFSNHQELKTDPNNANNQQAQAALQSATHGNVRLR
;
A
#
# COMPACT_ATOMS: atom_id res chain seq x y z
N MET A 1 40.86 -42.77 3.71
CA MET A 1 39.43 -42.50 3.95
C MET A 1 38.86 -43.64 4.81
N LYS A 2 38.58 -43.40 6.09
CA LYS A 2 37.66 -44.16 6.98
C LYS A 2 37.68 -43.52 8.38
N ARG A 3 36.47 -43.31 8.92
CA ARG A 3 36.10 -42.47 10.06
C ARG A 3 36.46 -43.10 11.41
N LEU A 4 36.74 -42.27 12.42
CA LEU A 4 36.78 -42.65 13.83
C LEU A 4 35.92 -41.70 14.68
N LEU A 5 35.30 -42.34 15.67
CA LEU A 5 34.71 -41.89 16.93
C LEU A 5 33.34 -41.18 16.96
N SER A 6 32.39 -41.94 17.50
CA SER A 6 31.13 -41.58 18.14
C SER A 6 31.31 -40.61 19.32
N ASN A 7 30.28 -39.82 19.63
CA ASN A 7 29.97 -39.36 20.99
C ASN A 7 28.48 -39.00 21.11
N ASP A 8 27.98 -39.24 22.31
CA ASP A 8 26.61 -39.44 22.77
C ASP A 8 25.63 -38.24 22.83
N LEU A 9 24.35 -38.65 22.96
CA LEU A 9 23.02 -38.01 23.19
C LEU A 9 22.92 -36.85 24.24
N PRO A 10 21.80 -36.06 24.35
CA PRO A 10 20.39 -36.52 24.44
C PRO A 10 19.30 -35.70 23.70
N SER A 11 18.31 -36.32 23.06
CA SER A 11 17.00 -36.75 23.61
C SER A 11 16.22 -35.67 24.37
N SER A 12 15.36 -34.92 23.67
CA SER A 12 14.34 -34.06 24.28
C SER A 12 13.14 -34.88 24.78
N PRO A 13 12.65 -34.66 26.01
CA PRO A 13 11.51 -35.39 26.57
C PRO A 13 10.13 -34.88 26.08
N PRO A 14 9.07 -35.70 26.27
CA PRO A 14 7.74 -35.51 25.68
C PRO A 14 6.84 -34.50 26.42
N THR A 15 5.84 -34.00 25.68
CA THR A 15 4.70 -33.21 26.15
C THR A 15 3.98 -33.90 27.31
N LYS A 16 3.94 -33.23 28.48
CA LYS A 16 3.00 -33.55 29.57
C LYS A 16 1.86 -32.53 29.57
N ILE A 17 0.67 -33.01 29.23
CA ILE A 17 -0.61 -32.42 29.58
C ILE A 17 -1.06 -33.06 30.90
N ALA A 18 -1.34 -32.24 31.92
CA ALA A 18 -1.99 -32.64 33.16
C ALA A 18 -2.78 -31.45 33.73
N ALA A 19 -3.88 -31.80 34.40
CA ALA A 19 -5.09 -31.01 34.63
C ALA A 19 -5.15 -30.23 35.96
N VAL A 20 -6.25 -29.47 36.07
CA VAL A 20 -7.10 -29.15 37.25
C VAL A 20 -6.68 -28.08 38.27
N THR A 21 -7.54 -27.07 38.42
CA THR A 21 -8.22 -26.60 39.67
C THR A 21 -8.81 -25.21 39.40
N THR A 22 -10.13 -25.06 39.29
CA THR A 22 -11.08 -24.66 40.37
C THR A 22 -10.66 -23.37 41.08
N GLY A 23 -11.47 -22.32 40.88
CA GLY A 23 -11.39 -21.02 41.53
C GLY A 23 -12.55 -20.15 41.02
N ASP A 24 -13.50 -19.95 41.90
CA ASP A 24 -14.86 -19.43 41.72
C ASP A 24 -14.87 -17.92 41.95
N GLU A 25 -15.67 -17.13 41.20
CA GLU A 25 -16.35 -15.92 41.69
C GLU A 25 -17.28 -15.30 40.60
N GLU A 26 -18.57 -15.16 40.98
CA GLU A 26 -19.60 -14.14 40.68
C GLU A 26 -19.44 -13.20 39.43
N ILE A 27 -20.45 -12.76 38.65
CA ILE A 27 -21.86 -12.46 38.88
C ILE A 27 -22.54 -12.02 37.56
N ASN A 28 -23.85 -12.26 37.47
CA ASN A 28 -24.90 -11.37 36.91
C ASN A 28 -25.09 -11.16 35.39
N ASN A 29 -26.18 -11.80 34.93
CA ASN A 29 -27.46 -11.14 34.57
C ASN A 29 -27.71 -10.71 33.10
N MET A 30 -28.66 -11.45 32.51
CA MET A 30 -29.71 -11.05 31.54
C MET A 30 -29.34 -10.25 30.28
N ASN A 31 -29.56 -10.86 29.11
CA ASN A 31 -30.53 -10.28 28.19
C ASN A 31 -31.24 -11.33 27.30
N SER A 32 -32.46 -10.98 26.93
CA SER A 32 -33.56 -11.75 26.38
C SER A 32 -33.31 -12.57 25.10
N THR A 33 -34.09 -13.66 25.07
CA THR A 33 -34.65 -14.41 23.94
C THR A 33 -35.11 -13.59 22.72
N ASN A 34 -34.79 -14.16 21.55
CA ASN A 34 -35.64 -14.46 20.37
C ASN A 34 -36.30 -13.30 19.61
N ASP A 35 -36.57 -13.34 18.30
CA ASP A 35 -36.17 -14.10 17.10
C ASP A 35 -37.08 -13.49 16.02
N ILE A 36 -36.56 -12.89 14.95
CA ILE A 36 -37.30 -12.78 13.68
C ILE A 36 -36.32 -12.95 12.51
N THR A 37 -36.39 -14.15 11.96
CA THR A 37 -36.00 -14.60 10.62
C THR A 37 -36.25 -13.58 9.49
N ASN A 38 -35.34 -13.47 8.51
CA ASN A 38 -35.53 -14.00 7.13
C ASN A 38 -34.45 -13.47 6.17
N GLY A 39 -33.81 -14.36 5.39
CA GLY A 39 -32.96 -13.96 4.26
C GLY A 39 -31.72 -14.82 4.00
N HIS A 40 -31.90 -16.11 3.73
CA HIS A 40 -30.88 -16.92 3.05
C HIS A 40 -30.72 -16.45 1.59
N GLN A 41 -29.50 -16.10 1.16
CA GLN A 41 -28.98 -16.57 -0.14
C GLN A 41 -27.48 -16.88 -0.02
N ASN A 42 -27.16 -18.10 -0.47
CA ASN A 42 -25.88 -18.78 -0.43
C ASN A 42 -24.85 -18.18 -1.41
N GLY A 43 -23.57 -18.39 -1.09
CA GLY A 43 -22.47 -18.13 -2.02
C GLY A 43 -21.11 -18.54 -1.46
N ASP A 44 -20.95 -19.82 -1.08
CA ASP A 44 -19.64 -20.45 -0.91
C ASP A 44 -18.83 -20.33 -2.21
N ASN A 45 -17.70 -19.61 -2.16
CA ASN A 45 -16.60 -19.79 -3.12
C ASN A 45 -15.27 -19.55 -2.39
N ASN A 46 -14.59 -20.64 -2.10
CA ASN A 46 -13.19 -20.66 -1.68
C ASN A 46 -12.31 -20.13 -2.83
N GLU A 47 -11.64 -18.99 -2.66
CA GLU A 47 -10.45 -18.68 -3.46
C GLU A 47 -9.40 -17.88 -2.68
N ALA A 48 -8.39 -18.64 -2.22
CA ALA A 48 -6.98 -18.30 -2.19
C ALA A 48 -6.56 -16.90 -1.69
N LYS A 49 -5.98 -16.90 -0.48
CA LYS A 49 -4.77 -16.15 -0.08
C LYS A 49 -4.36 -14.99 -1.02
N LYS A 50 -5.05 -13.86 -0.94
CA LYS A 50 -4.40 -12.57 -1.21
C LYS A 50 -4.14 -11.96 0.16
N ALA A 51 -2.88 -11.96 0.54
CA ALA A 51 -2.39 -11.24 1.71
C ALA A 51 -3.13 -9.90 1.77
N ARG A 52 -3.85 -9.66 2.88
CA ARG A 52 -4.41 -8.36 3.19
C ARG A 52 -3.21 -7.44 3.45
N LEU A 53 -2.54 -7.06 2.36
CA LEU A 53 -1.74 -5.85 2.32
C LEU A 53 -2.76 -4.80 2.73
N GLU A 54 -2.63 -4.26 3.94
CA GLU A 54 -3.49 -3.20 4.46
C GLU A 54 -3.46 -2.07 3.42
N LYS A 55 -4.40 -2.11 2.46
CA LYS A 55 -4.50 -1.11 1.41
C LYS A 55 -4.90 0.15 2.15
N SER A 56 -4.03 1.16 2.11
CA SER A 56 -4.39 2.49 2.58
C SER A 56 -5.77 2.84 2.01
N PRO A 57 -6.64 3.50 2.80
CA PRO A 57 -7.97 3.88 2.33
C PRO A 57 -7.85 4.66 1.00
N PRO A 58 -8.83 4.53 0.09
CA PRO A 58 -8.79 5.24 -1.18
C PRO A 58 -8.51 6.73 -0.99
N SER A 59 -7.59 7.25 -1.80
CA SER A 59 -7.16 8.63 -1.80
C SER A 59 -6.95 9.09 -3.23
N ARG A 60 -7.24 10.36 -3.51
CA ARG A 60 -6.87 10.99 -4.79
C ARG A 60 -5.35 11.20 -4.92
N VAL A 61 -4.61 11.01 -3.83
CA VAL A 61 -3.15 11.11 -3.81
C VAL A 61 -2.53 9.72 -3.89
N VAL A 62 -1.65 9.51 -4.87
CA VAL A 62 -0.85 8.30 -5.06
C VAL A 62 0.57 8.53 -4.56
N HIS A 63 1.11 7.57 -3.82
CA HIS A 63 2.49 7.50 -3.39
C HIS A 63 3.29 6.54 -4.28
N LEU A 64 4.35 7.07 -4.88
CA LEU A 64 5.35 6.33 -5.64
C LEU A 64 6.60 6.16 -4.77
N ARG A 65 6.91 4.91 -4.41
CA ARG A 65 8.05 4.55 -3.55
C ARG A 65 9.20 3.98 -4.38
N ASN A 66 10.43 4.31 -4.00
CA ASN A 66 11.67 3.88 -4.65
C ASN A 66 11.77 4.36 -6.11
N ILE A 67 11.28 5.58 -6.35
CA ILE A 67 11.33 6.24 -7.65
C ILE A 67 12.46 7.26 -7.68
N ASP A 68 13.28 7.21 -8.72
CA ASP A 68 14.38 8.12 -9.00
C ASP A 68 14.28 8.58 -10.45
N ALA A 69 13.38 9.55 -10.66
CA ALA A 69 13.02 10.11 -11.96
C ALA A 69 12.81 11.62 -11.85
N SER A 70 12.85 12.32 -12.98
CA SER A 70 12.54 13.75 -13.02
C SER A 70 11.06 14.00 -12.75
N GLU A 71 10.73 15.18 -12.21
CA GLU A 71 9.34 15.57 -11.96
C GLU A 71 8.49 15.52 -13.24
N LEU A 72 9.09 15.84 -14.38
CA LEU A 72 8.41 15.79 -15.67
C LEU A 72 8.04 14.36 -16.07
N GLU A 73 8.94 13.40 -15.91
CA GLU A 73 8.66 11.98 -16.18
C GLU A 73 7.57 11.45 -15.24
N ILE A 74 7.65 11.82 -13.95
CA ILE A 74 6.65 11.41 -12.94
C ILE A 74 5.26 11.95 -13.31
N VAL A 75 5.18 13.22 -13.71
CA VAL A 75 3.93 13.83 -14.17
C VAL A 75 3.42 13.14 -15.43
N GLN A 76 4.26 13.00 -16.47
CA GLN A 76 3.87 12.37 -17.72
C GLN A 76 3.36 10.94 -17.51
N PHE A 77 3.99 10.21 -16.59
CA PHE A 77 3.55 8.88 -16.19
C PHE A 77 2.15 8.90 -15.57
N GLY A 78 1.89 9.79 -14.62
CA GLY A 78 0.56 9.91 -14.00
C GLY A 78 -0.52 10.43 -14.96
N LEU A 79 -0.17 11.31 -15.92
CA LEU A 79 -1.10 11.85 -16.91
C LEU A 79 -1.73 10.77 -17.81
N THR A 80 -1.13 9.58 -17.89
CA THR A 80 -1.74 8.43 -18.59
C THR A 80 -3.01 7.90 -17.92
N PHE A 81 -3.20 8.18 -16.63
CA PHE A 81 -4.34 7.70 -15.83
C PHE A 81 -5.40 8.78 -15.60
N GLY A 82 -5.03 10.06 -15.67
CA GLY A 82 -5.96 11.16 -15.45
C GLY A 82 -5.26 12.50 -15.23
N LYS A 83 -6.06 13.53 -14.99
CA LYS A 83 -5.55 14.87 -14.75
C LYS A 83 -4.92 14.95 -13.35
N ILE A 84 -3.70 15.50 -13.30
CA ILE A 84 -2.97 15.75 -12.07
C ILE A 84 -3.19 17.21 -11.66
N THR A 85 -3.51 17.44 -10.39
CA THR A 85 -3.72 18.78 -9.81
C THR A 85 -2.51 19.25 -9.01
N ASN A 86 -1.73 18.33 -8.44
CA ASN A 86 -0.58 18.66 -7.60
C ASN A 86 0.48 17.55 -7.65
N VAL A 87 1.76 17.92 -7.51
CA VAL A 87 2.89 16.99 -7.46
C VAL A 87 3.87 17.39 -6.38
N LEU A 88 4.33 16.39 -5.63
CA LEU A 88 5.40 16.54 -4.64
C LEU A 88 6.49 15.51 -4.92
N ASN A 89 7.69 15.96 -5.29
CA ASN A 89 8.84 15.08 -5.47
C ASN A 89 9.84 15.21 -4.32
N LEU A 90 10.14 14.10 -3.67
CA LEU A 90 11.11 14.00 -2.57
C LEU A 90 12.35 13.26 -3.06
N ARG A 91 13.16 13.91 -3.90
CA ARG A 91 14.38 13.32 -4.50
C ARG A 91 15.31 12.67 -3.46
N LYS A 92 15.55 13.34 -2.32
CA LYS A 92 16.40 12.81 -1.23
C LYS A 92 15.90 11.49 -0.62
N LYS A 93 14.61 11.18 -0.76
CA LYS A 93 13.96 9.98 -0.21
C LYS A 93 13.56 8.98 -1.28
N ASN A 94 13.82 9.25 -2.57
CA ASN A 94 13.34 8.46 -3.70
C ASN A 94 11.83 8.18 -3.60
N GLN A 95 11.06 9.22 -3.28
CA GLN A 95 9.62 9.19 -3.12
C GLN A 95 8.99 10.30 -3.93
N ALA A 96 7.84 10.03 -4.51
CA ALA A 96 7.01 11.06 -5.15
C ALA A 96 5.54 10.86 -4.80
N PHE A 97 4.79 11.94 -4.86
CA PHE A 97 3.36 11.94 -4.67
C PHE A 97 2.68 12.69 -5.80
N LEU A 98 1.58 12.11 -6.27
CA LEU A 98 0.75 12.63 -7.34
C LEU A 98 -0.66 12.82 -6.80
N GLU A 99 -1.20 14.02 -6.87
CA GLU A 99 -2.60 14.29 -6.59
C GLU A 99 -3.38 14.38 -7.89
N PHE A 100 -4.37 13.50 -8.03
CA PHE A 100 -5.31 13.52 -9.15
C PHE A 100 -6.51 14.42 -8.86
N ASP A 101 -7.18 14.87 -9.92
CA ASP A 101 -8.45 15.58 -9.81
C ASP A 101 -9.59 14.70 -9.27
N SER A 102 -9.49 13.38 -9.46
CA SER A 102 -10.50 12.40 -9.03
C SER A 102 -9.86 11.16 -8.40
N ILE A 103 -10.57 10.55 -7.44
CA ILE A 103 -10.12 9.32 -6.77
C ILE A 103 -10.08 8.15 -7.76
N GLU A 104 -10.98 8.13 -8.74
CA GLU A 104 -11.06 7.10 -9.78
C GLU A 104 -9.78 7.02 -10.61
N HIS A 105 -9.16 8.17 -10.94
CA HIS A 105 -7.89 8.21 -11.67
C HIS A 105 -6.74 7.66 -10.81
N ALA A 106 -6.70 8.03 -9.52
CA ALA A 106 -5.73 7.48 -8.57
C ALA A 106 -5.89 5.97 -8.37
N GLN A 107 -7.15 5.50 -8.33
CA GLN A 107 -7.47 4.07 -8.24
C GLN A 107 -7.05 3.32 -9.50
N ALA A 108 -7.34 3.85 -10.69
CA ALA A 108 -6.92 3.24 -11.95
C ALA A 108 -5.40 3.03 -12.00
N MET A 109 -4.62 4.03 -11.57
CA MET A 109 -3.17 3.92 -11.47
C MET A 109 -2.74 2.83 -10.47
N THR A 110 -3.32 2.83 -9.27
CA THR A 110 -2.96 1.88 -8.21
C THR A 110 -3.34 0.45 -8.58
N ASP A 111 -4.50 0.25 -9.19
CA ASP A 111 -5.00 -1.07 -9.61
C ASP A 111 -4.18 -1.61 -10.78
N TYR A 112 -3.82 -0.76 -11.75
CA TYR A 112 -2.95 -1.14 -12.87
C TYR A 112 -1.59 -1.68 -12.37
N PHE A 113 -0.94 -0.97 -11.43
CA PHE A 113 0.35 -1.38 -10.87
C PHE A 113 0.25 -2.37 -9.70
N SER A 114 -0.96 -2.75 -9.27
CA SER A 114 -1.15 -3.74 -8.20
C SER A 114 -0.74 -5.16 -8.61
N SER A 115 -0.82 -5.45 -9.91
CA SER A 115 -0.52 -6.78 -10.48
C SER A 115 0.73 -6.79 -11.36
N ILE A 116 1.22 -5.61 -11.75
CA ILE A 116 2.35 -5.46 -12.67
C ILE A 116 3.50 -4.73 -11.95
N PRO A 117 4.60 -5.42 -11.59
CA PRO A 117 5.76 -4.75 -11.05
C PRO A 117 6.43 -3.89 -12.14
N ILE A 118 6.71 -2.63 -11.83
CA ILE A 118 7.42 -1.71 -12.73
C ILE A 118 8.86 -1.49 -12.29
N LEU A 119 9.76 -1.50 -13.28
CA LEU A 119 11.18 -1.20 -13.12
C LEU A 119 11.46 0.12 -13.82
N LEU A 120 11.99 1.10 -13.09
CA LEU A 120 12.49 2.34 -13.64
C LEU A 120 13.97 2.45 -13.27
N ASN A 121 14.84 2.62 -14.28
CA ASN A 121 16.29 2.61 -14.10
C ASN A 121 16.82 1.36 -13.35
N GLY A 122 16.20 0.21 -13.59
CA GLY A 122 16.56 -1.07 -12.92
C GLY A 122 16.09 -1.17 -11.47
N ARG A 123 15.30 -0.22 -10.96
CA ARG A 123 14.77 -0.20 -9.60
C ARG A 123 13.26 -0.45 -9.61
N GLN A 124 12.80 -1.34 -8.74
CA GLN A 124 11.38 -1.63 -8.62
C GLN A 124 10.66 -0.47 -7.92
N ILE A 125 9.62 0.08 -8.56
CA ILE A 125 8.76 1.11 -7.97
C ILE A 125 7.52 0.44 -7.37
N PHE A 126 7.07 0.96 -6.22
CA PHE A 126 5.80 0.56 -5.61
C PHE A 126 4.81 1.72 -5.68
N VAL A 127 3.59 1.42 -6.11
CA VAL A 127 2.49 2.38 -6.26
C VAL A 127 1.39 2.02 -5.29
N GLN A 128 1.01 2.97 -4.42
CA GLN A 128 -0.03 2.79 -3.41
C GLN A 128 -0.79 4.09 -3.20
N PHE A 129 -1.98 4.02 -2.61
CA PHE A 129 -2.63 5.22 -2.07
C PHE A 129 -1.73 5.87 -1.02
N SER A 130 -1.73 7.21 -1.02
CA SER A 130 -1.14 7.99 0.05
C SER A 130 -2.04 7.93 1.29
N ASN A 131 -1.43 8.10 2.46
CA ASN A 131 -2.18 8.28 3.71
C ASN A 131 -2.81 9.68 3.81
N HIS A 132 -2.46 10.59 2.90
CA HIS A 132 -3.03 11.93 2.80
C HIS A 132 -4.11 11.95 1.72
N GLN A 133 -5.22 12.64 1.98
CA GLN A 133 -6.28 12.87 0.99
C GLN A 133 -5.95 14.02 0.03
N GLU A 134 -5.04 14.91 0.43
CA GLU A 134 -4.59 16.08 -0.34
C GLU A 134 -3.11 16.32 -0.09
N LEU A 135 -2.40 16.87 -1.07
CA LEU A 135 -0.99 17.21 -0.93
C LEU A 135 -0.80 18.56 -0.24
N LYS A 136 -0.05 18.53 0.86
CA LYS A 136 0.45 19.73 1.52
C LYS A 136 1.83 20.05 0.98
N THR A 137 1.92 21.09 0.17
CA THR A 137 3.18 21.58 -0.39
C THR A 137 3.44 23.00 0.08
N ASP A 138 4.65 23.28 0.58
CA ASP A 138 5.11 24.65 0.78
C ASP A 138 5.47 25.26 -0.58
N PRO A 139 4.79 26.34 -1.03
CA PRO A 139 5.07 26.98 -2.32
C PRO A 139 6.45 27.67 -2.36
N ASN A 140 7.08 27.92 -1.21
CA ASN A 140 8.41 28.53 -1.12
C ASN A 140 9.55 27.50 -1.24
N ASN A 141 9.24 26.20 -1.19
CA ASN A 141 10.25 25.15 -1.35
C ASN A 141 10.62 25.00 -2.83
N ALA A 142 11.89 25.23 -3.17
CA ALA A 142 12.40 25.11 -4.54
C ALA A 142 12.09 23.75 -5.21
N ASN A 143 12.10 22.65 -4.44
CA ASN A 143 11.76 21.32 -5.00
C ASN A 143 10.28 21.25 -5.40
N ASN A 144 9.39 21.86 -4.61
CA ASN A 144 7.96 21.90 -4.92
C ASN A 144 7.71 22.80 -6.14
N GLN A 145 8.39 23.95 -6.24
CA GLN A 145 8.29 24.83 -7.39
C GLN A 145 8.69 24.13 -8.70
N GLN A 146 9.76 23.33 -8.67
CA GLN A 146 10.17 22.53 -9.83
C GLN A 146 9.11 21.49 -10.22
N ALA A 147 8.50 20.81 -9.23
CA ALA A 147 7.42 19.86 -9.48
C ALA A 147 6.17 20.53 -10.08
N GLN A 148 5.80 21.71 -9.57
CA GLN A 148 4.68 22.49 -10.11
C GLN A 148 4.97 23.00 -11.52
N ALA A 149 6.19 23.47 -11.79
CA ALA A 149 6.59 23.89 -13.13
C ALA A 149 6.56 22.72 -14.13
N ALA A 150 7.00 21.53 -13.69
CA ALA A 150 6.90 20.31 -14.50
C ALA A 150 5.43 19.98 -14.81
N LEU A 151 4.54 20.05 -13.82
CA LEU A 151 3.11 19.83 -14.02
C LEU A 151 2.53 20.81 -15.06
N GLN A 152 2.81 22.10 -14.90
CA GLN A 152 2.36 23.13 -15.85
C GLN A 152 2.90 22.89 -17.26
N SER A 153 4.17 22.50 -17.40
CA SER A 153 4.77 22.24 -18.71
C SER A 153 4.22 20.98 -19.39
N ALA A 154 3.84 19.96 -18.63
CA ALA A 154 3.28 18.73 -19.16
C ALA A 154 1.80 18.90 -19.57
N THR A 155 1.03 19.73 -18.86
CA THR A 155 -0.39 19.98 -19.17
C THR A 155 -0.57 21.00 -20.28
N HIS A 156 0.30 22.01 -20.35
CA HIS A 156 0.29 23.02 -21.41
C HIS A 156 1.26 22.58 -22.51
N GLY A 157 0.79 21.66 -23.37
CA GLY A 157 1.59 21.09 -24.44
C GLY A 157 2.39 22.15 -25.21
N ASN A 158 3.71 21.95 -25.26
CA ASN A 158 4.67 22.63 -26.13
C ASN A 158 4.80 24.16 -26.01
N VAL A 159 5.75 24.63 -25.19
CA VAL A 159 6.52 25.84 -25.52
C VAL A 159 8.01 25.59 -25.26
N ARG A 160 8.64 24.79 -26.11
CA ARG A 160 10.10 24.75 -26.28
C ARG A 160 10.40 25.28 -27.68
N LEU A 161 10.29 26.61 -27.85
CA LEU A 161 10.96 27.28 -28.96
C LEU A 161 12.37 27.66 -28.47
N ARG A 162 13.31 27.37 -29.37
CA ARG A 162 14.77 27.40 -29.21
C ARG A 162 15.30 28.71 -28.66
#